data_AF-A0A3D1F1U9-F1
#
_entry.id   AF-A0A3D1F1U9-F1
#
_cell.length_a   1.000
_cell.length_b   1.000
_cell.length_c   1.000
_cell.angle_alpha   90.00
_cell.angle_beta   90.00
_cell.angle_gamma   90.00
#
_symmetry.space_group_name_H-M   'P 1'
#
loop_
_entity.id
_entity.type
_entity.pdbx_description
1 polymer ?
#
loop_
_entity_poly.entity_id
_entity_poly.type
_entity_poly.pdbx_seq_one_letter_code
_entity_poly.pdbx_strand_id
1 'polypeptide(L)'
;MPLFFALSGLFFYKSLSKRGVAGLIGSKIDTVIYPYLIWSIIQGVIEASLSSYTNGNVTYREVFSLLWQPRAQFWFLYALFIIFVVASVLFSKLSVKSILPVFVFAALLYIFQSKYSSNYFVFFITNNLVYFVFGMLLNQWNRIDILSSGKMVIATAAGFILSQYVFHFVLELTYGQKGLLSLLLALISVLFVVSLSMYLVRKPAQWFLQVGASS
;
A
#
# COMPACT_ATOMS: atom_id res chain seq x y z
N MET A 1 4.30 -2.02 -3.64
CA MET A 1 2.83 -1.89 -3.74
C MET A 1 2.31 -0.60 -3.06
N PRO A 2 2.72 0.61 -3.50
CA PRO A 2 2.34 1.87 -2.81
C PRO A 2 0.84 2.17 -2.81
N LEU A 3 0.16 1.91 -3.93
CA LEU A 3 -1.24 2.26 -4.14
C LEU A 3 -2.17 1.60 -3.12
N PHE A 4 -2.01 0.30 -2.86
CA PHE A 4 -2.87 -0.42 -1.95
C PHE A 4 -2.74 0.06 -0.50
N PHE A 5 -1.53 0.45 -0.05
CA PHE A 5 -1.35 1.09 1.25
C PHE A 5 -2.07 2.44 1.32
N ALA A 6 -1.95 3.26 0.27
CA ALA A 6 -2.62 4.55 0.20
C ALA A 6 -4.16 4.42 0.20
N LEU A 7 -4.72 3.48 -0.58
CA LEU A 7 -6.16 3.22 -0.56
C LEU A 7 -6.63 2.73 0.82
N SER A 8 -5.84 1.88 1.48
CA SER A 8 -6.16 1.42 2.83
C SER A 8 -6.15 2.55 3.86
N GLY A 9 -5.19 3.48 3.74
CA GLY A 9 -5.12 4.69 4.56
C GLY A 9 -6.28 5.67 4.31
N LEU A 10 -6.72 5.78 3.06
CA LEU A 10 -7.87 6.61 2.65
C LEU A 10 -9.14 6.30 3.47
N PHE A 11 -9.38 5.03 3.79
CA PHE A 11 -10.55 4.58 4.56
C PHE A 11 -10.28 4.34 6.05
N PHE A 12 -9.06 4.57 6.51
CA PHE A 12 -8.62 4.20 7.86
C PHE A 12 -9.37 4.96 8.96
N TYR A 13 -9.41 6.30 8.89
CA TYR A 13 -9.95 7.11 9.99
C TYR A 13 -11.43 6.84 10.24
N LYS A 14 -12.24 6.72 9.16
CA LYS A 14 -13.65 6.33 9.24
C LYS A 14 -13.85 4.93 9.84
N SER A 15 -12.93 4.02 9.55
CA SER A 15 -12.98 2.65 10.09
C SER A 15 -12.60 2.63 11.58
N LEU A 16 -11.60 3.41 11.97
CA LEU A 16 -11.14 3.54 13.35
C LEU A 16 -12.21 4.19 14.24
N SER A 17 -12.84 5.28 13.79
CA SER A 17 -13.90 5.94 14.54
C SER A 17 -15.14 5.07 14.73
N LYS A 18 -15.47 4.23 13.73
CA LYS A 18 -16.64 3.33 13.79
C LYS A 18 -16.43 2.10 14.68
N ARG A 19 -15.23 1.51 14.68
CA ARG A 19 -14.97 0.18 15.28
C ARG A 19 -14.06 0.22 16.51
N GLY A 20 -13.41 1.36 16.78
CA GLY A 20 -12.32 1.45 17.77
C GLY A 20 -11.10 0.62 17.35
N VAL A 21 -10.04 0.68 18.17
CA VAL A 21 -8.76 -0.01 17.89
C VAL A 21 -8.94 -1.53 17.84
N ALA A 22 -9.52 -2.12 18.89
CA ALA A 22 -9.68 -3.57 19.01
C ALA A 22 -10.61 -4.13 17.92
N GLY A 23 -11.75 -3.48 17.65
CA GLY A 23 -12.68 -3.91 16.62
C GLY A 23 -12.12 -3.75 15.20
N LEU A 24 -11.30 -2.72 14.95
CA LEU A 24 -10.61 -2.57 13.67
C LEU A 24 -9.61 -3.70 13.45
N ILE A 25 -8.73 -3.96 14.42
CA ILE A 25 -7.73 -5.02 14.34
C ILE A 25 -8.40 -6.39 14.18
N GLY A 26 -9.41 -6.70 14.99
CA GLY A 26 -10.19 -7.94 14.87
C GLY A 26 -10.74 -8.13 13.47
N SER A 27 -11.39 -7.10 12.90
CA SER A 27 -11.90 -7.21 11.53
C SER A 27 -10.81 -7.39 10.47
N LYS A 28 -9.60 -6.87 10.69
CA LYS A 28 -8.47 -7.09 9.78
C LYS A 28 -7.86 -8.48 9.92
N ILE A 29 -8.00 -9.13 11.08
CA ILE A 29 -7.62 -10.54 11.20
C ILE A 29 -8.47 -11.37 10.24
N ASP A 30 -9.80 -11.20 10.26
CA ASP A 30 -10.71 -11.96 9.41
C ASP A 30 -10.54 -11.63 7.92
N THR A 31 -10.35 -10.35 7.56
CA THR A 31 -10.30 -9.94 6.15
C THR A 31 -8.91 -9.97 5.52
N VAL A 32 -7.83 -9.98 6.32
CA VAL A 32 -6.44 -9.86 5.81
C VAL A 32 -5.61 -11.07 6.24
N ILE A 33 -5.53 -11.33 7.55
CA ILE A 33 -4.68 -12.41 8.08
C ILE A 33 -5.24 -13.78 7.72
N TYR A 34 -6.54 -14.00 7.85
CA TYR A 34 -7.13 -15.30 7.55
C TYR A 34 -6.92 -15.71 6.07
N PRO A 35 -7.22 -14.87 5.06
CA PRO A 35 -6.85 -15.16 3.67
C PRO A 35 -5.34 -15.32 3.47
N TYR A 36 -4.53 -14.48 4.13
CA TYR A 36 -3.07 -14.57 4.05
C TYR A 36 -2.56 -15.95 4.47
N LEU A 37 -3.02 -16.46 5.62
CA LEU A 37 -2.58 -17.76 6.15
C LEU A 37 -2.99 -18.90 5.24
N ILE A 38 -4.27 -18.96 4.86
CA ILE A 38 -4.81 -20.05 4.05
C ILE A 38 -4.13 -20.11 2.69
N TRP A 39 -4.06 -18.98 1.99
CA TRP A 39 -3.48 -18.96 0.66
C TRP A 39 -1.97 -19.13 0.66
N SER A 40 -1.26 -18.60 1.67
CA SER A 40 0.19 -18.83 1.80
C SER A 40 0.51 -20.30 2.07
N ILE A 41 -0.31 -21.00 2.86
CA ILE A 41 -0.14 -22.43 3.13
C ILE A 41 -0.46 -23.25 1.89
N ILE A 42 -1.62 -23.01 1.25
CA ILE A 42 -2.03 -23.75 0.04
C ILE A 42 -0.97 -23.58 -1.05
N GLN A 43 -0.57 -22.34 -1.35
CA GLN A 43 0.45 -22.08 -2.36
C GLN A 43 1.79 -22.71 -1.96
N GLY A 44 2.22 -22.55 -0.71
CA GLY A 44 3.49 -23.08 -0.23
C GLY A 44 3.56 -24.61 -0.28
N VAL A 45 2.46 -25.31 0.02
CA VAL A 45 2.38 -26.77 -0.08
C VAL A 45 2.44 -27.22 -1.53
N ILE A 46 1.74 -26.52 -2.44
CA ILE A 46 1.79 -26.80 -3.88
C ILE A 46 3.23 -26.59 -4.40
N GLU A 47 3.87 -25.47 -4.07
CA GLU A 47 5.26 -25.18 -4.44
C GLU A 47 6.24 -26.24 -3.90
N ALA A 48 6.09 -26.64 -2.64
CA ALA A 48 6.94 -27.68 -2.04
C ALA A 48 6.74 -29.05 -2.70
N SER A 49 5.48 -29.39 -3.05
CA SER A 49 5.14 -30.67 -3.71
C SER A 49 5.63 -30.73 -5.15
N LEU A 50 5.65 -29.59 -5.85
CA LEU A 50 6.12 -29.46 -7.23
C LEU A 50 7.57 -28.95 -7.32
N SER A 51 8.30 -28.94 -6.21
CA SER A 51 9.69 -28.45 -6.16
C SER A 51 10.62 -29.25 -7.08
N SER A 52 10.34 -30.53 -7.32
CA SER A 52 11.06 -31.37 -8.30
C SER A 52 10.75 -31.04 -9.77
N TYR A 53 9.65 -30.34 -10.03
CA TYR A 53 9.18 -29.95 -11.37
C TYR A 53 9.32 -28.46 -11.65
N THR A 54 9.78 -27.69 -10.66
CA THR A 54 9.98 -26.25 -10.75
C THR A 54 11.44 -25.92 -10.49
N ASN A 55 11.92 -24.79 -10.99
CA ASN A 55 13.28 -24.31 -10.71
C ASN A 55 13.47 -23.82 -9.25
N GLY A 56 12.48 -24.07 -8.37
CA GLY A 56 12.43 -23.55 -7.00
C GLY A 56 12.69 -24.64 -5.97
N ASN A 57 13.66 -24.40 -5.07
CA ASN A 57 14.00 -25.33 -4.01
C ASN A 57 13.20 -25.06 -2.73
N VAL A 58 11.86 -25.00 -2.85
CA VAL A 58 10.97 -24.65 -1.73
C VAL A 58 10.81 -25.85 -0.79
N THR A 59 11.23 -25.69 0.46
CA THR A 59 11.12 -26.75 1.47
C THR A 59 9.89 -26.54 2.37
N TYR A 60 9.26 -27.61 2.86
CA TYR A 60 8.14 -27.53 3.81
C TYR A 60 8.43 -26.70 5.07
N ARG A 61 9.69 -26.67 5.53
CA ARG A 61 10.12 -25.83 6.66
C ARG A 61 9.94 -24.32 6.39
N GLU A 62 10.14 -23.92 5.14
CA GLU A 62 9.95 -22.54 4.70
C GLU A 62 8.46 -22.23 4.46
N VAL A 63 7.63 -23.25 4.22
CA VAL A 63 6.17 -23.07 4.18
C VAL A 63 5.68 -22.65 5.55
N PHE A 64 6.14 -23.28 6.63
CA PHE A 64 5.71 -22.94 7.99
C PHE A 64 6.43 -21.72 8.60
N SER A 65 7.49 -21.19 7.97
CA SER A 65 8.11 -19.93 8.40
C SER A 65 7.33 -18.68 7.97
N LEU A 66 6.14 -18.86 7.37
CA LEU A 66 5.31 -17.79 6.81
C LEU A 66 4.92 -16.66 7.79
N LEU A 67 4.91 -16.87 9.11
CA LEU A 67 4.64 -15.75 10.04
C LEU A 67 5.86 -14.86 10.30
N TRP A 68 7.08 -15.31 9.93
CA TRP A 68 8.34 -14.60 10.16
C TRP A 68 8.93 -14.09 8.85
N GLN A 69 8.68 -14.80 7.75
CA GLN A 69 9.13 -14.46 6.41
C GLN A 69 7.96 -14.61 5.44
N PRO A 70 7.22 -13.53 5.16
CA PRO A 70 6.05 -13.65 4.32
C PRO A 70 6.45 -14.00 2.87
N ARG A 71 5.68 -14.91 2.27
CA ARG A 71 6.05 -15.55 1.01
C ARG A 71 5.40 -14.87 -0.19
N ALA A 72 6.13 -14.90 -1.30
CA ALA A 72 5.66 -14.52 -2.64
C ALA A 72 4.85 -13.22 -2.64
N GLN A 73 3.77 -13.12 -3.40
CA GLN A 73 2.94 -11.91 -3.52
C GLN A 73 2.17 -11.53 -2.24
N PHE A 74 2.07 -12.43 -1.26
CA PHE A 74 1.26 -12.22 -0.06
C PHE A 74 1.94 -11.35 1.01
N TRP A 75 3.23 -11.03 0.83
CA TRP A 75 3.98 -10.13 1.72
C TRP A 75 3.26 -8.81 2.01
N PHE A 76 2.52 -8.32 1.02
CA PHE A 76 1.81 -7.07 1.16
C PHE A 76 0.65 -7.16 2.17
N LEU A 77 -0.08 -8.29 2.25
CA LEU A 77 -1.17 -8.46 3.22
C LEU A 77 -0.62 -8.45 4.65
N TYR A 78 0.50 -9.14 4.86
CA TYR A 78 1.23 -9.14 6.13
C TYR A 78 1.71 -7.73 6.52
N ALA A 79 2.39 -7.03 5.61
CA ALA A 79 2.85 -5.67 5.82
C ALA A 79 1.68 -4.69 6.07
N LEU A 80 0.57 -4.85 5.35
CA LEU A 80 -0.62 -4.04 5.51
C LEU A 80 -1.25 -4.23 6.87
N PHE A 81 -1.33 -5.47 7.37
CA PHE A 81 -1.83 -5.73 8.71
C PHE A 81 -0.95 -5.07 9.78
N ILE A 82 0.38 -5.20 9.69
CA ILE A 82 1.32 -4.53 10.61
C ILE A 82 1.07 -3.02 10.61
N ILE A 83 0.95 -2.41 9.44
CA ILE A 83 0.70 -0.97 9.33
C ILE A 83 -0.65 -0.58 9.92
N PHE A 84 -1.70 -1.38 9.73
CA PHE A 84 -2.99 -1.15 10.39
C PHE A 84 -2.86 -1.18 11.91
N VAL A 85 -2.14 -2.15 12.47
CA VAL A 85 -1.90 -2.23 13.93
C VAL A 85 -1.15 -0.99 14.41
N VAL A 86 -0.01 -0.67 13.78
CA VAL A 86 0.81 0.49 14.14
C VAL A 86 0.03 1.79 14.02
N ALA A 87 -0.68 2.01 12.90
CA ALA A 87 -1.50 3.19 12.70
C ALA A 87 -2.66 3.27 13.71
N SER A 88 -3.31 2.15 14.03
CA SER A 88 -4.39 2.11 15.03
C SER A 88 -3.89 2.52 16.41
N VAL A 89 -2.72 2.03 16.83
CA VAL A 89 -2.10 2.41 18.10
C VAL A 89 -1.70 3.89 18.08
N LEU A 90 -1.05 4.38 17.02
CA LEU A 90 -0.65 5.77 16.89
C LEU A 90 -1.85 6.73 16.94
N PHE A 91 -2.86 6.51 16.09
CA PHE A 91 -4.04 7.36 15.98
C PHE A 91 -5.13 7.07 17.04
N SER A 92 -4.88 6.15 17.97
CA SER A 92 -5.68 6.04 19.19
C SER A 92 -5.39 7.19 20.17
N LYS A 93 -4.16 7.71 20.14
CA LYS A 93 -3.69 8.81 21.00
C LYS A 93 -3.56 10.12 20.24
N LEU A 94 -3.31 10.06 18.94
CA LEU A 94 -3.12 11.23 18.09
C LEU A 94 -4.43 11.67 17.44
N SER A 95 -4.58 12.99 17.28
CA SER A 95 -5.71 13.58 16.57
C SER A 95 -5.49 13.60 15.05
N VAL A 96 -6.54 13.88 14.28
CA VAL A 96 -6.47 14.07 12.81
C VAL A 96 -5.46 15.15 12.41
N LYS A 97 -5.24 16.16 13.27
CA LYS A 97 -4.27 17.23 13.00
C LYS A 97 -2.82 16.72 12.93
N SER A 98 -2.55 15.57 13.56
CA SER A 98 -1.22 14.94 13.60
C SER A 98 -0.89 14.15 12.33
N ILE A 99 -1.80 14.00 11.36
CA ILE A 99 -1.55 13.23 10.13
C ILE A 99 -0.37 13.83 9.35
N LEU A 100 -0.28 15.15 9.21
CA LEU A 100 0.81 15.79 8.47
C LEU A 100 2.18 15.60 9.15
N PRO A 101 2.35 15.85 10.47
CA PRO A 101 3.58 15.48 11.18
C PRO A 101 3.95 14.00 11.05
N VAL A 102 2.98 13.09 11.17
CA VAL A 102 3.20 11.65 11.02
C VAL A 102 3.63 11.30 9.58
N PHE A 103 3.10 11.99 8.58
CA PHE A 103 3.50 11.82 7.19
C PHE A 103 4.96 12.23 6.97
N VAL A 104 5.36 13.39 7.48
CA VAL A 104 6.75 13.87 7.40
C VAL A 104 7.68 12.87 8.09
N PHE A 105 7.32 12.40 9.27
CA PHE A 105 8.09 11.38 9.98
C PHE A 105 8.20 10.07 9.17
N ALA A 106 7.10 9.58 8.62
CA ALA A 106 7.09 8.38 7.79
C ALA A 106 7.91 8.55 6.50
N ALA A 107 7.91 9.73 5.89
CA ALA A 107 8.74 10.06 4.73
C ALA A 107 10.23 10.04 5.09
N LEU A 108 10.62 10.59 6.24
CA LEU A 108 11.99 10.53 6.73
C LEU A 108 12.42 9.07 6.99
N LEU A 109 11.56 8.25 7.59
CA LEU A 109 11.82 6.83 7.78
C LEU A 109 12.06 6.11 6.45
N TYR A 110 11.27 6.40 5.42
CA TYR A 110 11.43 5.84 4.08
C TYR A 110 12.76 6.27 3.43
N ILE A 111 13.11 7.56 3.53
CA ILE A 111 14.33 8.10 2.92
C ILE A 111 15.59 7.52 3.58
N PHE A 112 15.58 7.36 4.91
CA PHE A 112 16.73 6.89 5.68
C PHE A 112 16.67 5.39 6.04
N GLN A 113 15.81 4.62 5.39
CA GLN A 113 15.54 3.22 5.75
C GLN A 113 16.78 2.31 5.69
N SER A 114 17.77 2.64 4.87
CA SER A 114 19.02 1.85 4.74
C SER A 114 19.79 1.75 6.06
N LYS A 115 19.60 2.69 6.99
CA LYS A 115 20.27 2.72 8.30
C LYS A 115 19.61 1.83 9.36
N TYR A 116 18.34 1.45 9.18
CA TYR A 116 17.51 0.88 10.25
C TYR A 116 17.01 -0.55 9.96
N SER A 117 17.25 -1.07 8.76
CA SER A 117 16.54 -2.25 8.25
C SER A 117 17.23 -3.59 8.53
N SER A 118 17.48 -3.93 9.80
CA SER A 118 17.97 -5.28 10.16
C SER A 118 16.84 -6.30 10.39
N ASN A 119 15.61 -5.86 10.66
CA ASN A 119 14.46 -6.74 10.95
C ASN A 119 13.31 -6.51 9.95
N TYR A 120 12.67 -7.59 9.47
CA TYR A 120 11.51 -7.56 8.57
C TYR A 120 10.35 -6.67 9.04
N PHE A 121 10.04 -6.66 10.34
CA PHE A 121 8.98 -5.81 10.87
C PHE A 121 9.29 -4.32 10.68
N VAL A 122 10.51 -3.92 11.05
CA VAL A 122 10.98 -2.53 10.88
C VAL A 122 11.03 -2.17 9.40
N PHE A 123 11.52 -3.09 8.56
CA PHE A 123 11.54 -2.92 7.11
C PHE A 123 10.15 -2.63 6.54
N PHE A 124 9.11 -3.41 6.91
CA PHE A 124 7.76 -3.17 6.39
C PHE A 124 7.20 -1.82 6.82
N ILE A 125 7.44 -1.42 8.07
CA ILE A 125 6.97 -0.13 8.59
C ILE A 125 7.68 1.01 7.85
N THR A 126 9.01 1.01 7.79
CA THR A 126 9.80 2.10 7.17
C THR A 126 9.51 2.24 5.68
N ASN A 127 9.32 1.13 4.96
CA ASN A 127 9.13 1.14 3.51
C ASN A 127 7.70 1.50 3.07
N ASN A 128 6.69 1.32 3.94
CA ASN A 128 5.29 1.35 3.49
C ASN A 128 4.38 2.29 4.29
N LEU A 129 4.73 2.66 5.52
CA LEU A 129 3.89 3.52 6.36
C LEU A 129 3.60 4.87 5.69
N VAL A 130 4.57 5.43 4.98
CA VAL A 130 4.44 6.71 4.26
C VAL A 130 3.27 6.72 3.27
N TYR A 131 3.07 5.62 2.54
CA TYR A 131 1.98 5.52 1.57
C TYR A 131 0.63 5.42 2.25
N PHE A 132 0.55 4.70 3.37
CA PHE A 132 -0.67 4.60 4.16
C PHE A 132 -1.07 5.98 4.73
N VAL A 133 -0.11 6.72 5.29
CA VAL A 133 -0.36 8.06 5.82
C VAL A 133 -0.69 9.06 4.71
N PHE A 134 -0.07 8.92 3.53
CA PHE A 134 -0.45 9.69 2.35
C PHE A 134 -1.91 9.50 1.97
N GLY A 135 -2.42 8.27 2.04
CA GLY A 135 -3.84 7.98 1.89
C GLY A 135 -4.73 8.74 2.87
N MET A 136 -4.32 8.80 4.14
CA MET A 136 -5.04 9.58 5.15
C MET A 136 -5.04 11.09 4.84
N LEU A 137 -3.92 11.64 4.35
CA LEU A 137 -3.85 13.04 3.92
C LEU A 137 -4.79 13.33 2.75
N LEU A 138 -4.85 12.43 1.76
CA LEU A 138 -5.78 12.56 0.63
C LEU A 138 -7.23 12.60 1.10
N ASN A 139 -7.58 11.76 2.10
CA ASN A 139 -8.90 11.80 2.70
C ASN A 139 -9.18 13.11 3.44
N GLN A 140 -8.22 13.58 4.24
CA GLN A 140 -8.36 14.81 5.04
C GLN A 140 -8.49 16.06 4.16
N TRP A 141 -7.78 16.10 3.02
CA TRP A 141 -7.85 17.25 2.11
C TRP A 141 -9.27 17.45 1.55
N ASN A 142 -10.05 16.36 1.41
CA ASN A 142 -11.47 16.35 1.06
C ASN A 142 -11.84 17.27 -0.14
N ARG A 143 -10.94 17.41 -1.12
CA ARG A 143 -11.15 18.20 -2.35
C ARG A 143 -11.43 17.29 -3.55
N ILE A 144 -12.48 16.49 -3.42
CA ILE A 144 -12.90 15.54 -4.46
C ILE A 144 -13.13 16.28 -5.79
N ASP A 145 -13.70 17.49 -5.78
CA ASP A 145 -13.94 18.26 -7.01
C ASP A 145 -12.68 18.63 -7.78
N ILE A 146 -11.59 18.96 -7.07
CA ILE A 146 -10.31 19.29 -7.69
C ILE A 146 -9.67 18.01 -8.23
N LEU A 147 -9.63 16.96 -7.41
CA LEU A 147 -9.01 15.68 -7.77
C LEU A 147 -9.73 14.97 -8.92
N SER A 148 -11.01 15.23 -9.12
CA SER A 148 -11.82 14.69 -10.22
C SER A 148 -11.94 15.65 -11.41
N SER A 149 -11.21 16.76 -11.41
CA SER A 149 -11.22 17.69 -12.55
C SER A 149 -10.33 17.18 -13.68
N GLY A 150 -10.78 17.33 -14.93
CA GLY A 150 -9.98 16.90 -16.10
C GLY A 150 -8.61 17.59 -16.17
N LYS A 151 -8.52 18.85 -15.72
CA LYS A 151 -7.25 19.59 -15.60
C LYS A 151 -6.28 18.90 -14.63
N MET A 152 -6.78 18.45 -13.47
CA MET A 152 -5.96 17.74 -12.49
C MET A 152 -5.51 16.36 -13.00
N VAL A 153 -6.37 15.64 -13.72
CA VAL A 153 -5.99 14.39 -14.39
C VAL A 153 -4.86 14.62 -15.38
N ILE A 154 -4.98 15.64 -16.25
CA ILE A 154 -3.93 15.96 -17.24
C ILE A 154 -2.64 16.37 -16.54
N ALA A 155 -2.70 17.23 -15.52
CA ALA A 155 -1.52 17.68 -14.77
C ALA A 155 -0.81 16.50 -14.08
N THR A 156 -1.57 15.61 -13.44
CA THR A 156 -1.02 14.43 -12.75
C THR A 156 -0.54 13.36 -13.73
N ALA A 157 -1.18 13.21 -14.89
CA ALA A 157 -0.73 12.35 -15.98
C ALA A 157 0.60 12.84 -16.57
N ALA A 158 0.71 14.13 -16.85
CA ALA A 158 1.96 14.74 -17.33
C ALA A 158 3.07 14.57 -16.27
N GLY A 159 2.77 14.84 -15.00
CA GLY A 159 3.70 14.60 -13.90
C GLY A 159 4.12 13.13 -13.78
N PHE A 160 3.20 12.19 -13.94
CA PHE A 160 3.48 10.76 -13.95
C PHE A 160 4.41 10.38 -15.11
N ILE A 161 4.08 10.77 -16.35
CA ILE A 161 4.89 10.44 -17.53
C ILE A 161 6.30 11.05 -17.40
N LEU A 162 6.40 12.33 -17.05
CA LEU A 162 7.68 13.02 -16.90
C LEU A 162 8.52 12.41 -15.78
N SER A 163 7.93 12.16 -14.61
CA SER A 163 8.67 11.57 -13.49
C SER A 163 9.14 10.14 -13.79
N GLN A 164 8.33 9.32 -14.47
CA GLN A 164 8.71 7.98 -14.91
C GLN A 164 9.85 8.03 -15.93
N TYR A 165 9.76 8.94 -16.91
CA TYR A 165 10.80 9.13 -17.92
C TYR A 165 12.13 9.55 -17.27
N VAL A 166 12.10 10.58 -16.43
CA VAL A 166 13.31 11.08 -15.75
C VAL A 166 13.90 10.00 -14.84
N PHE A 167 13.08 9.31 -14.05
CA PHE A 167 13.57 8.33 -13.08
C PHE A 167 14.24 7.13 -13.77
N HIS A 168 13.65 6.61 -14.85
CA HIS A 168 14.14 5.40 -15.51
C HIS A 168 15.13 5.64 -16.64
N PHE A 169 14.96 6.69 -17.45
CA PHE A 169 15.79 6.93 -18.63
C PHE A 169 16.88 7.97 -18.41
N VAL A 170 16.62 9.01 -17.61
CA VAL A 170 17.63 10.07 -17.38
C VAL A 170 18.54 9.72 -16.21
N LEU A 171 17.96 9.17 -15.13
CA LEU A 171 18.69 8.85 -13.91
C LEU A 171 19.07 7.36 -13.82
N GLU A 172 18.59 6.53 -14.74
CA GLU A 172 18.83 5.07 -14.80
C GLU A 172 18.53 4.35 -13.47
N LEU A 173 17.60 4.90 -12.68
CA LEU A 173 17.24 4.35 -11.38
C LEU A 173 16.21 3.23 -11.56
N THR A 174 16.26 2.27 -10.65
CA THR A 174 15.28 1.18 -10.57
C THR A 174 14.48 1.26 -9.29
N TYR A 175 13.35 0.54 -9.23
CA TYR A 175 12.48 0.50 -8.05
C TYR A 175 13.16 -0.03 -6.78
N GLY A 176 14.29 -0.72 -6.92
CA GLY A 176 15.13 -1.20 -5.83
C GLY A 176 15.94 -0.09 -5.15
N GLN A 177 16.19 1.02 -5.84
CA GLN A 177 16.91 2.16 -5.30
C GLN A 177 15.94 3.08 -4.55
N LYS A 178 15.94 2.91 -3.24
CA LYS A 178 15.03 3.61 -2.32
C LYS A 178 15.63 4.93 -1.89
N GLY A 179 14.76 5.95 -1.79
CA GLY A 179 15.15 7.31 -1.45
C GLY A 179 14.11 8.33 -1.89
N LEU A 180 14.45 9.62 -1.77
CA LEU A 180 13.54 10.73 -2.04
C LEU A 180 12.90 10.65 -3.44
N LEU A 181 13.69 10.38 -4.48
CA LEU A 181 13.19 10.33 -5.85
C LEU A 181 12.19 9.20 -6.05
N SER A 182 12.47 8.00 -5.52
CA SER A 182 11.55 6.86 -5.58
C SER A 182 10.25 7.13 -4.80
N LEU A 183 10.33 7.91 -3.70
CA LEU A 183 9.16 8.31 -2.93
C LEU A 183 8.29 9.28 -3.73
N LEU A 184 8.89 10.34 -4.28
CA LEU A 184 8.18 11.32 -5.11
C LEU A 184 7.51 10.66 -6.32
N LEU A 185 8.24 9.78 -7.02
CA LEU A 185 7.70 9.01 -8.14
C LEU A 185 6.46 8.22 -7.71
N ALA A 186 6.54 7.51 -6.58
CA ALA A 186 5.43 6.71 -6.07
C ALA A 186 4.23 7.58 -5.65
N LEU A 187 4.46 8.72 -4.98
CA LEU A 187 3.40 9.63 -4.57
C LEU A 187 2.68 10.26 -5.78
N ILE A 188 3.43 10.70 -6.79
CA ILE A 188 2.88 11.22 -8.06
C ILE A 188 2.05 10.14 -8.75
N SER A 189 2.58 8.92 -8.83
CA SER A 189 1.89 7.79 -9.45
C SER A 189 0.58 7.44 -8.74
N VAL A 190 0.59 7.40 -7.41
CA VAL A 190 -0.63 7.17 -6.61
C VAL A 190 -1.64 8.28 -6.84
N LEU A 191 -1.19 9.54 -6.83
CA LEU A 191 -2.07 10.68 -6.99
C LEU A 191 -2.70 10.74 -8.39
N PHE A 192 -1.95 10.37 -9.44
CA PHE A 192 -2.47 10.18 -10.79
C PHE A 192 -3.56 9.10 -10.84
N VAL A 193 -3.30 7.90 -10.31
CA VAL A 193 -4.29 6.81 -10.32
C VAL A 193 -5.55 7.20 -9.56
N VAL A 194 -5.41 7.85 -8.41
CA VAL A 194 -6.53 8.32 -7.60
C VAL A 194 -7.36 9.39 -8.35
N SER A 195 -6.69 10.37 -8.95
CA SER A 195 -7.29 11.43 -9.78
C SER A 195 -8.06 10.86 -10.98
N LEU A 196 -7.41 9.97 -11.74
CA LEU A 196 -8.00 9.28 -12.89
C LEU A 196 -9.23 8.48 -12.48
N SER A 197 -9.13 7.70 -11.39
CA SER A 197 -10.24 6.88 -10.89
C SER A 197 -11.47 7.73 -10.54
N MET A 198 -11.26 8.85 -9.84
CA MET A 198 -12.35 9.76 -9.50
C MET A 198 -12.95 10.48 -10.72
N TYR A 199 -12.15 10.81 -11.72
CA TYR A 199 -12.66 11.39 -12.97
C TYR A 199 -13.52 10.38 -13.75
N LEU A 200 -13.07 9.12 -13.86
CA LEU A 200 -13.79 8.06 -14.56
C LEU A 200 -15.14 7.75 -13.90
N VAL A 201 -15.24 7.82 -12.57
CA VAL A 201 -16.52 7.66 -11.86
C VAL A 201 -17.56 8.71 -12.27
N ARG A 202 -17.15 9.93 -12.65
CA ARG A 202 -18.08 10.98 -13.12
C ARG A 202 -18.61 10.73 -14.54
N LYS A 203 -17.92 9.92 -15.34
CA LYS A 203 -18.31 9.56 -16.71
C LYS A 203 -18.21 8.04 -16.88
N PRO A 204 -19.07 7.27 -16.21
CA PRO A 204 -18.98 5.81 -16.24
C PRO A 204 -19.21 5.33 -17.68
N ALA A 205 -18.26 4.57 -18.21
CA ALA A 205 -18.45 3.90 -19.49
C ALA A 205 -19.51 2.81 -19.32
N GLN A 206 -20.51 2.78 -20.21
CA GLN A 206 -21.66 1.88 -20.07
C GLN A 206 -21.25 0.39 -20.01
N TRP A 207 -20.21 -0.02 -20.74
CA TRP A 207 -19.69 -1.39 -20.69
C TRP A 207 -19.07 -1.74 -19.33
N PHE A 208 -18.48 -0.76 -18.62
CA PHE A 208 -17.88 -0.99 -17.31
C PHE A 208 -18.94 -1.18 -16.21
N LEU A 209 -20.10 -0.53 -16.35
CA LEU A 209 -21.24 -0.73 -15.46
C LEU A 209 -21.83 -2.14 -15.57
N GLN A 210 -21.79 -2.75 -16.76
CA GLN A 210 -22.31 -4.11 -16.98
C GLN A 210 -21.47 -5.17 -16.25
N VAL A 211 -20.15 -4.97 -16.15
CA VAL A 211 -19.24 -5.87 -15.42
C VAL A 211 -19.52 -5.84 -13.91
N GLY A 212 -19.92 -4.69 -13.37
CA GLY A 212 -20.25 -4.55 -11.95
C GLY A 212 -21.68 -4.99 -11.58
N ALA A 213 -22.60 -5.04 -12.55
CA ALA A 213 -24.01 -5.36 -12.32
C ALA A 213 -24.28 -6.88 -12.18
N SER A 214 -23.31 -7.73 -12.48
CA SER A 214 -23.40 -9.19 -12.38
C SER A 214 -22.85 -9.76 -11.05
N SER A 215 -22.58 -8.91 -10.06
CA SER A 215 -22.07 -9.29 -8.72
C SER A 215 -23.10 -8.95 -7.65
#